data_AF-A0A3D5JBL0-F1
#
_entry.id   AF-A0A3D5JBL0-F1
#
_cell.length_a   1.000
_cell.length_b   1.000
_cell.length_c   1.000
_cell.angle_alpha   90.00
_cell.angle_beta   90.00
_cell.angle_gamma   90.00
#
_symmetry.space_group_name_H-M   'P 1'
#
loop_
_entity.id
_entity.type
_entity.pdbx_description
1 polymer ?
#
loop_
_entity_poly.entity_id
_entity_poly.type
_entity_poly.pdbx_seq_one_letter_code
_entity_poly.pdbx_strand_id
1 'polypeptide(L)'
;MAVGKLTGPKKAAILLLALGEEGAAEVMKNLEEAEIQQVGYYMTRFNDISSEELDQVLEEFYRQSISDGGGGDLMASPDFVKNALNAALGADKAKELTGSMNASDQDVGLDALQYMDPVMISNYIR
;
A
#
# COMPACT_ATOMS: atom_id res chain seq x y z
N MET A 1 -29.04 -9.92 -2.83
CA MET A 1 -28.60 -11.32 -3.06
C MET A 1 -27.72 -11.71 -1.89
N ALA A 2 -27.81 -12.95 -1.41
CA ALA A 2 -27.07 -13.35 -0.22
C ALA A 2 -25.55 -13.32 -0.49
N VAL A 3 -24.81 -12.66 0.39
CA VAL A 3 -23.34 -12.62 0.46
C VAL A 3 -22.83 -14.03 0.82
N GLY A 4 -22.94 -14.94 -0.15
CA GLY A 4 -22.59 -16.35 -0.03
C GLY A 4 -21.29 -16.63 -0.76
N LYS A 5 -20.18 -16.64 -0.02
CA LYS A 5 -18.82 -17.10 -0.42
C LYS A 5 -18.49 -16.87 -1.90
N LEU A 6 -17.96 -15.69 -2.22
CA LEU A 6 -17.18 -15.52 -3.44
C LEU A 6 -16.07 -16.59 -3.48
N THR A 7 -16.05 -17.40 -4.53
CA THR A 7 -15.02 -18.41 -4.74
C THR A 7 -13.75 -17.75 -5.28
N GLY A 8 -12.58 -18.36 -5.11
CA GLY A 8 -11.31 -17.82 -5.62
C GLY A 8 -11.38 -17.33 -7.07
N PRO A 9 -11.89 -18.12 -8.02
CA PRO A 9 -12.04 -17.68 -9.42
C PRO A 9 -12.98 -16.49 -9.62
N LYS A 10 -14.04 -16.37 -8.82
CA LYS A 10 -14.94 -15.21 -8.86
C LYS A 10 -14.25 -13.95 -8.34
N LYS A 11 -13.48 -14.07 -7.25
CA LYS A 11 -12.69 -12.94 -6.71
C LYS A 11 -11.62 -12.50 -7.69
N ALA A 12 -10.92 -13.45 -8.31
CA ALA A 12 -9.92 -13.16 -9.36
C ALA A 12 -10.55 -12.40 -10.52
N ALA A 13 -11.73 -12.82 -11.01
CA ALA A 13 -12.44 -12.12 -12.06
C ALA A 13 -12.81 -10.67 -11.69
N ILE A 14 -13.31 -10.44 -10.46
CA ILE A 14 -13.61 -9.09 -9.96
C ILE A 14 -12.33 -8.23 -9.91
N LEU A 15 -11.23 -8.78 -9.40
CA LEU A 15 -9.94 -8.09 -9.31
C LEU A 15 -9.40 -7.71 -10.70
N LEU A 16 -9.44 -8.63 -11.67
CA LEU A 16 -9.00 -8.34 -13.03
C LEU A 16 -9.87 -7.27 -13.70
N LEU A 17 -11.19 -7.29 -13.49
CA LEU A 17 -12.07 -6.24 -13.99
C LEU A 17 -11.73 -4.87 -13.39
N ALA A 18 -11.36 -4.82 -12.11
CA ALA A 18 -10.96 -3.58 -11.43
C ALA A 18 -9.63 -3.01 -11.93
N LEU A 19 -8.71 -3.86 -12.42
CA LEU A 19 -7.44 -3.44 -13.01
C LEU A 19 -7.58 -2.85 -14.43
N GLY A 20 -8.75 -3.02 -15.06
CA GLY A 20 -8.96 -2.63 -16.45
C GLY A 20 -8.24 -3.53 -17.45
N GLU A 21 -8.42 -3.24 -18.74
CA GLU A 21 -7.98 -4.13 -19.83
C GLU A 21 -6.46 -4.35 -19.86
N GLU A 22 -5.67 -3.28 -19.73
CA GLU A 22 -4.21 -3.36 -19.77
C GLU A 22 -3.65 -4.14 -18.57
N GLY A 23 -4.11 -3.82 -17.37
CA GLY A 23 -3.68 -4.50 -16.14
C GLY A 23 -4.09 -5.97 -16.12
N ALA A 24 -5.32 -6.28 -16.54
CA ALA A 24 -5.78 -7.66 -16.66
C ALA A 24 -4.96 -8.45 -17.68
N ALA A 25 -4.62 -7.85 -18.82
CA ALA A 25 -3.82 -8.51 -19.85
C ALA A 25 -2.42 -8.89 -19.35
N GLU A 26 -1.75 -8.01 -18.60
CA GLU A 26 -0.45 -8.32 -18.01
C GLU A 26 -0.53 -9.47 -17.01
N VAL A 27 -1.58 -9.54 -16.20
CA VAL A 27 -1.78 -10.67 -15.28
C VAL A 27 -2.06 -11.96 -16.05
N MET A 28 -2.96 -11.93 -17.05
CA MET A 28 -3.33 -13.12 -17.83
C MET A 28 -2.16 -13.75 -18.59
N LYS A 29 -1.16 -12.96 -19.01
CA LYS A 29 0.07 -13.50 -19.64
C LYS A 29 0.85 -14.47 -18.75
N ASN A 30 0.64 -14.41 -17.44
CA ASN A 30 1.32 -15.25 -16.45
C ASN A 30 0.46 -16.46 -16.01
N LEU A 31 -0.71 -16.68 -16.61
CA LEU A 31 -1.64 -17.75 -16.26
C LEU A 31 -1.62 -18.87 -17.31
N GLU A 32 -1.98 -20.09 -16.89
CA GLU A 32 -2.21 -21.20 -17.81
C GLU A 32 -3.55 -21.05 -18.55
N GLU A 33 -3.69 -21.71 -19.70
CA GLU A 33 -4.91 -21.63 -20.52
C GLU A 33 -6.19 -22.00 -19.74
N ALA A 34 -6.11 -23.02 -18.89
CA ALA A 34 -7.22 -23.46 -18.06
C ALA A 34 -7.66 -22.38 -17.05
N GLU A 35 -6.71 -21.64 -16.49
CA GLU A 35 -6.96 -20.56 -15.52
C GLU A 35 -7.58 -19.34 -16.22
N ILE A 36 -7.06 -18.99 -17.40
CA ILE A 36 -7.61 -17.91 -18.24
C ILE A 36 -9.07 -18.23 -18.60
N GLN A 37 -9.36 -19.45 -19.04
CA GLN A 37 -10.73 -19.88 -19.35
C GLN A 37 -11.64 -19.80 -18.12
N GLN A 38 -11.14 -20.23 -16.96
CA GLN A 38 -11.91 -20.22 -15.73
C GLN A 38 -12.25 -18.79 -15.28
N VAL A 39 -11.28 -17.88 -15.27
CA VAL A 39 -11.49 -16.49 -14.84
C VAL A 39 -12.32 -15.72 -15.88
N GLY A 40 -12.04 -15.88 -17.18
CA GLY A 40 -12.80 -15.29 -18.27
C GLY A 40 -14.27 -15.71 -18.29
N TYR A 41 -14.56 -16.97 -17.93
CA TYR A 41 -15.93 -17.46 -17.75
C TYR A 41 -16.72 -16.64 -16.71
N TYR A 42 -16.08 -16.24 -15.61
CA TYR A 42 -16.72 -15.44 -14.58
C TYR A 42 -16.79 -13.96 -14.97
N MET A 43 -15.73 -13.40 -15.57
CA MET A 43 -15.70 -12.00 -16.03
C MET A 43 -16.86 -11.68 -16.97
N THR A 44 -17.19 -12.59 -17.90
CA THR A 44 -18.31 -12.41 -18.85
C THR A 44 -19.70 -12.50 -18.23
N ARG A 45 -19.83 -12.97 -16.99
CA ARG A 45 -21.11 -13.19 -16.29
C ARG A 45 -21.41 -12.13 -15.23
N PHE A 46 -20.44 -11.29 -14.90
CA PHE A 46 -20.67 -10.14 -14.04
C PHE A 46 -21.32 -9.04 -14.85
N ASN A 47 -22.61 -8.80 -14.61
CA ASN A 47 -23.35 -7.69 -15.19
C ASN A 47 -23.26 -6.42 -14.33
N ASP A 48 -23.24 -6.61 -13.01
CA ASP A 48 -23.12 -5.55 -12.03
C ASP A 48 -22.36 -6.12 -10.83
N ILE A 49 -21.37 -5.38 -10.35
CA ILE A 49 -20.55 -5.73 -9.19
C ILE A 49 -20.80 -4.63 -8.17
N SER A 50 -21.35 -4.99 -7.02
CA SER A 50 -21.60 -4.00 -5.98
C SER A 50 -20.27 -3.44 -5.45
N SER A 51 -20.26 -2.16 -5.06
CA SER A 51 -19.06 -1.55 -4.45
C SER A 51 -18.59 -2.32 -3.23
N GLU A 52 -19.52 -2.85 -2.43
CA GLU A 52 -19.20 -3.67 -1.25
C GLU A 52 -18.47 -4.98 -1.61
N GLU A 53 -18.86 -5.67 -2.69
CA GLU A 53 -18.17 -6.87 -3.16
C GLU A 53 -16.77 -6.55 -3.71
N LEU A 54 -16.65 -5.43 -4.43
CA LEU A 54 -15.36 -4.97 -4.94
C LEU A 54 -14.40 -4.63 -3.79
N ASP A 55 -14.86 -3.85 -2.82
CA ASP A 55 -14.07 -3.42 -1.65
C ASP A 55 -13.59 -4.64 -0.85
N GLN A 56 -14.46 -5.62 -0.62
CA GLN A 56 -14.10 -6.87 0.07
C GLN A 56 -13.00 -7.65 -0.67
N VAL A 57 -13.08 -7.75 -2.00
CA VAL A 57 -12.08 -8.46 -2.80
C VAL A 57 -10.73 -7.74 -2.77
N LEU A 58 -10.73 -6.40 -2.91
CA LEU A 58 -9.51 -5.60 -2.88
C LEU A 58 -8.83 -5.62 -1.51
N GLU A 59 -9.61 -5.50 -0.42
CA GLU A 59 -9.08 -5.57 0.94
C GLU A 59 -8.45 -6.93 1.23
N GLU A 60 -9.12 -8.02 0.83
CA GLU A 60 -8.59 -9.36 0.99
C GLU A 60 -7.29 -9.57 0.20
N PHE A 61 -7.27 -9.13 -1.07
CA PHE A 61 -6.08 -9.22 -1.92
C PHE A 61 -4.90 -8.44 -1.33
N TYR A 62 -5.15 -7.23 -0.86
CA TYR A 62 -4.15 -6.37 -0.23
C TYR A 62 -3.57 -7.04 1.03
N ARG A 63 -4.44 -7.52 1.92
CA ARG A 63 -4.03 -8.20 3.15
C ARG A 63 -3.19 -9.46 2.85
N GLN A 64 -3.58 -10.25 1.86
CA GLN A 64 -2.85 -11.46 1.46
C GLN A 64 -1.51 -11.12 0.80
N SER A 65 -1.48 -10.09 -0.05
CA SER A 65 -0.26 -9.64 -0.72
C SER A 65 0.80 -9.15 0.27
N ILE A 66 0.40 -8.49 1.35
CA ILE A 66 1.29 -8.10 2.45
C ILE A 66 1.72 -9.32 3.28
N SER A 67 0.84 -10.30 3.47
CA SER A 67 1.09 -11.44 4.36
C SER A 67 2.04 -12.49 3.74
N ASP A 68 1.84 -12.84 2.47
CA ASP A 68 2.67 -13.85 1.78
C ASP A 68 3.92 -13.24 1.12
N GLY A 69 3.83 -11.98 0.68
CA GLY A 69 4.91 -11.24 0.04
C GLY A 69 5.81 -10.52 1.03
N GLY A 70 6.18 -11.20 2.13
CA GLY A 70 7.12 -10.71 3.13
C GLY A 70 6.95 -9.24 3.42
N GLY A 71 5.73 -8.85 3.85
CA GLY A 71 5.33 -7.48 4.14
C GLY A 71 6.52 -6.67 4.60
N GLY A 72 7.17 -6.02 3.63
CA GLY A 72 7.94 -4.84 3.89
C GLY A 72 6.90 -4.01 4.58
N ASP A 73 7.09 -3.84 5.88
CA ASP A 73 6.45 -2.83 6.67
C ASP A 73 6.11 -1.70 5.69
N LEU A 74 4.87 -1.21 5.65
CA LEU A 74 4.62 0.11 5.10
C LEU A 74 5.33 1.15 6.00
N MET A 75 6.57 0.89 6.44
CA MET A 75 7.61 1.86 6.56
C MET A 75 7.50 2.70 5.30
N ALA A 76 6.90 3.87 5.51
CA ALA A 76 7.24 5.07 4.78
C ALA A 76 8.77 5.18 4.85
N SER A 77 9.44 4.45 3.96
CA SER A 77 10.87 4.56 3.80
C SER A 77 11.09 6.04 3.48
N PRO A 78 12.02 6.72 4.16
CA PRO A 78 12.35 8.10 3.82
C PRO A 78 12.61 8.27 2.32
N ASP A 79 13.10 7.22 1.66
CA ASP A 79 13.31 7.18 0.20
C ASP A 79 12.00 7.11 -0.58
N PHE A 80 10.99 6.37 -0.13
CA PHE A 80 9.67 6.34 -0.76
C PHE A 80 9.04 7.74 -0.76
N VAL A 81 9.01 8.40 0.41
CA VAL A 81 8.45 9.75 0.54
C VAL A 81 9.23 10.74 -0.33
N LYS A 82 10.57 10.67 -0.29
CA LYS A 82 11.44 11.51 -1.12
C LYS A 82 11.20 11.30 -2.62
N ASN A 83 11.06 10.05 -3.07
CA ASN A 83 10.80 9.74 -4.48
C ASN A 83 9.41 10.20 -4.93
N ALA A 84 8.39 10.02 -4.08
CA ALA A 84 7.05 10.52 -4.34
C ALA A 84 7.01 12.06 -4.43
N LEU A 85 7.68 12.76 -3.50
CA LEU A 85 7.81 14.22 -3.53
C LEU A 85 8.57 14.69 -4.77
N ASN A 86 9.66 14.01 -5.16
CA ASN A 86 10.41 14.31 -6.37
C ASN A 86 9.54 14.18 -7.63
N ALA A 87 8.74 13.11 -7.72
CA ALA A 87 7.86 12.87 -8.87
C ALA A 87 6.72 13.90 -8.96
N ALA A 88 6.18 14.34 -7.81
CA ALA A 88 5.07 15.27 -7.77
C ALA A 88 5.47 16.75 -7.93
N LEU A 89 6.64 17.15 -7.40
CA LEU A 89 7.00 18.56 -7.21
C LEU A 89 8.33 18.97 -7.86
N GLY A 90 9.12 18.00 -8.35
CA GLY A 90 10.48 18.21 -8.83
C GLY A 90 11.52 18.26 -7.69
N ALA A 91 12.79 18.02 -8.06
CA ALA A 91 13.88 17.79 -7.10
C ALA A 91 14.11 18.95 -6.12
N ASP A 92 13.96 20.20 -6.58
CA ASP A 92 14.26 21.38 -5.77
C ASP A 92 13.24 21.58 -4.64
N LYS A 93 11.94 21.49 -4.94
CA LYS A 93 10.86 21.60 -3.93
C LYS A 93 10.81 20.41 -2.99
N ALA A 94 11.08 19.21 -3.49
CA ALA A 94 11.12 18.00 -2.67
C ALA A 94 12.24 18.08 -1.61
N LYS A 95 13.39 18.65 -1.96
CA LYS A 95 14.53 18.81 -1.04
C LYS A 95 14.23 19.82 0.09
N GLU A 96 13.57 20.92 -0.23
CA GLU A 96 13.13 21.92 0.76
C GLU A 96 12.15 21.32 1.78
N LEU A 97 11.13 20.60 1.29
CA LEU A 97 10.12 19.95 2.13
C LEU A 97 10.68 18.80 2.97
N THR A 98 11.58 18.00 2.40
CA THR A 98 12.25 16.93 3.16
C THR A 98 13.14 17.53 4.25
N GLY A 99 13.79 18.66 3.99
CA GLY A 99 14.62 19.37 4.96
C GLY A 99 13.82 19.93 6.14
N SER A 100 12.65 20.54 5.88
CA SER A 100 11.80 21.10 6.94
C SER A 100 11.18 20.03 7.83
N MET A 101 10.83 18.86 7.28
CA MET A 101 10.30 17.72 8.04
C MET A 101 11.34 17.11 9.02
N ASN A 102 12.62 17.11 8.67
CA ASN A 102 13.68 16.58 9.53
C ASN A 102 14.11 17.58 10.63
N ALA A 103 14.00 18.88 10.36
CA ALA A 103 14.34 19.92 11.35
C ALA A 103 13.39 19.89 12.57
N SER A 104 12.11 19.60 12.34
CA SER A 104 11.13 19.45 13.43
C SER A 104 11.43 18.31 14.41
N ASP A 105 12.15 17.26 14.00
CA ASP A 105 12.49 16.13 14.87
C ASP A 105 13.69 16.44 15.81
N GLN A 106 14.60 17.33 15.39
CA GLN A 106 15.77 17.70 16.21
C GLN A 106 15.43 18.71 17.32
N ASP A 107 14.48 19.61 17.10
CA ASP A 107 14.07 20.58 18.11
C ASP A 107 13.30 19.92 19.27
N VAL A 108 12.51 18.88 19.01
CA VAL A 108 11.75 18.17 20.07
C VAL A 108 12.67 17.45 21.07
N GLY A 109 13.82 16.93 20.62
CA GLY A 109 14.77 16.24 21.48
C GLY A 109 15.51 17.16 22.46
N LEU A 110 15.86 18.37 22.02
CA LEU A 110 16.50 19.38 22.86
C LEU A 110 15.50 20.08 23.80
N ASP A 111 14.27 20.29 23.34
CA ASP A 111 13.19 20.87 24.13
C ASP A 111 12.72 19.92 25.25
N ALA A 112 12.85 18.60 25.07
CA ALA A 112 12.60 17.62 26.12
C ALA A 112 13.65 17.68 27.25
N LEU A 113 14.92 18.01 26.94
CA LEU A 113 15.99 18.11 27.94
C LEU A 113 15.76 19.25 28.94
N GLN A 114 15.02 20.30 28.56
CA GLN A 114 14.70 21.39 29.48
C GLN A 114 13.76 20.97 30.63
N TYR A 115 13.00 19.88 30.44
CA TYR A 115 12.05 19.35 31.40
C TYR A 115 12.53 18.09 32.13
N MET A 116 13.73 17.60 31.81
CA MET A 116 14.35 16.46 32.47
C MET A 116 15.10 16.89 33.74
N ASP A 117 15.07 16.05 34.77
CA ASP A 117 15.78 16.31 36.02
C ASP A 117 17.31 16.40 35.76
N PRO A 118 18.00 17.46 36.21
CA PRO A 118 19.44 17.64 36.00
C PRO A 118 20.30 16.45 36.44
N VAL A 119 19.86 15.70 37.46
CA VAL A 119 20.57 14.50 37.95
C VAL A 119 20.51 13.38 36.90
N MET A 120 19.38 13.21 36.21
CA MET A 120 19.25 12.23 35.11
C MET A 120 20.17 12.58 33.94
N ILE A 121 20.27 13.85 33.57
CA ILE A 121 21.15 14.31 32.49
C ILE A 121 22.63 14.05 32.86
N SER A 122 23.02 14.32 34.11
CA SER A 122 24.40 14.13 34.58
C SER A 122 24.90 12.68 34.48
N ASN A 123 23.99 11.70 34.56
CA ASN A 123 24.32 10.28 34.43
C ASN A 123 24.51 9.84 32.97
N TYR A 124 23.96 10.59 32.01
CA TYR A 124 24.04 10.28 30.57
C TYR A 124 25.28 10.87 29.88
N ILE A 125 25.88 11.93 30.45
CA ILE A 125 27.03 12.65 29.88
C ILE A 125 28.37 12.29 30.55
N ARG A 126 28.41 11.21 31.33
CA ARG A 126 29.61 10.76 32.06
C ARG A 126 30.42 9.74 31.28
#